data_AF-A0A352RC68-F1
#
_entry.id   AF-A0A352RC68-F1
#
_cell.length_a   1.000
_cell.length_b   1.000
_cell.length_c   1.000
_cell.angle_alpha   90.00
_cell.angle_beta   90.00
_cell.angle_gamma   90.00
#
_symmetry.space_group_name_H-M   'P 1'
#
loop_
_entity.id
_entity.type
_entity.pdbx_description
1 polymer ?
#
loop_
_entity_poly.entity_id
_entity_poly.type
_entity_poly.pdbx_seq_one_letter_code
_entity_poly.pdbx_strand_id
1 'polypeptide(L)'
;MKNIFKSLLAVSALSLALISCEDEQDLFFLTPEAEFEILSPNSGDAVELNPETTTNPGLSLTWSEADFGTPTEITYTIEIDKTGDEFDSPYVVTSTTNTFVTINSEELNGAALAVGLTPFSQEGIDIRIKATIGTGTNESYSNTIVYLITSYSTDLPKLAVPGNHQGWSDANNFESAPRIAASGFGLTDYEGYMWLDGEFKFLGPNGSGNFVWGNTDWGDNGDFSGILAEANESNCTAVAGFYRVRANTEALTYTTTAVSWGIIGAATPNGWDSDTDFTYNPATKKLEIASIALVPGAFKFRGNNAWSNGFDLGTVNADGFLVEGGDLTFSGAAGNYKVILDLSNPREYTYEFIAL
;
A
#
# COMPACT_ATOMS: atom_id res chain seq x y z
N MET A 1 -29.94 57.91 -49.16
CA MET A 1 -30.11 56.53 -48.64
C MET A 1 -29.58 55.45 -49.61
N LYS A 2 -28.34 55.58 -50.12
CA LYS A 2 -27.72 54.55 -50.99
C LYS A 2 -26.42 53.93 -50.44
N ASN A 3 -25.90 54.45 -49.32
CA ASN A 3 -24.62 54.01 -48.76
C ASN A 3 -24.70 53.45 -47.32
N ILE A 4 -25.90 53.34 -46.73
CA ILE A 4 -26.09 52.77 -45.38
C ILE A 4 -26.38 51.26 -45.43
N PHE A 5 -26.93 50.76 -46.55
CA PHE A 5 -27.27 49.34 -46.70
C PHE A 5 -26.07 48.43 -47.01
N LYS A 6 -24.96 48.99 -47.50
CA LYS A 6 -23.75 48.20 -47.82
C LYS A 6 -22.86 47.93 -46.59
N SER A 7 -23.03 48.72 -45.52
CA SER A 7 -22.20 48.57 -44.31
C SER A 7 -22.80 47.65 -43.25
N LEU A 8 -24.11 47.33 -43.32
CA LEU A 8 -24.73 46.32 -42.45
C LEU A 8 -24.57 44.88 -42.97
N LEU A 9 -24.41 44.71 -44.29
CA LEU A 9 -24.21 43.39 -44.89
C LEU A 9 -22.77 42.85 -44.71
N ALA A 10 -21.80 43.73 -44.43
CA ALA A 10 -20.40 43.37 -44.22
C ALA A 10 -20.07 42.96 -42.78
N VAL A 11 -20.94 43.27 -41.80
CA VAL A 11 -20.73 42.90 -40.39
C VAL A 11 -21.52 41.63 -40.02
N SER A 12 -22.61 41.32 -40.71
CA SER A 12 -23.35 40.06 -40.53
C SER A 12 -22.71 38.85 -41.24
N ALA A 13 -21.72 39.07 -42.11
CA ALA A 13 -21.02 38.00 -42.84
C ALA A 13 -19.72 37.54 -42.15
N LEU A 14 -19.35 38.16 -41.01
CA LEU A 14 -18.13 37.83 -40.26
C LEU A 14 -18.40 37.18 -38.89
N SER A 15 -19.67 36.93 -38.54
CA SER A 15 -20.09 36.29 -37.28
C SER A 15 -20.59 34.85 -37.44
N LEU A 16 -20.34 34.21 -38.59
CA LEU A 16 -20.81 32.85 -38.92
C LEU A 16 -19.67 31.87 -39.25
N ALA A 17 -18.43 32.21 -38.92
CA ALA A 17 -17.24 31.39 -39.24
C ALA A 17 -16.51 30.81 -38.01
N LEU A 18 -17.16 30.77 -36.83
CA LEU A 18 -16.63 30.11 -35.62
C LEU A 18 -17.60 29.07 -35.06
N ILE A 19 -18.35 28.39 -35.93
CA ILE A 19 -18.80 27.04 -35.59
C ILE A 19 -17.60 26.15 -35.88
N SER A 20 -16.72 26.04 -34.89
CA SER A 20 -15.84 24.88 -34.79
C SER A 20 -16.78 23.68 -34.74
N CYS A 21 -16.87 22.93 -35.83
CA CYS A 21 -17.08 21.50 -35.70
C CYS A 21 -15.90 21.04 -34.84
N GLU A 22 -16.12 20.91 -33.54
CA GLU A 22 -15.42 19.86 -32.82
C GLU A 22 -15.85 18.59 -33.55
N ASP A 23 -15.00 18.11 -34.45
CA ASP A 23 -14.97 16.69 -34.76
C ASP A 23 -14.60 16.03 -33.42
N GLU A 24 -15.61 15.81 -32.58
CA GLU A 24 -15.60 14.70 -31.65
C GLU A 24 -15.52 13.45 -32.54
N GLN A 25 -14.31 13.13 -32.97
CA GLN A 25 -13.96 11.75 -33.21
C GLN A 25 -14.16 11.08 -31.86
N ASP A 26 -15.38 10.60 -31.63
CA ASP A 26 -15.61 9.40 -30.85
C ASP A 26 -14.67 8.35 -31.44
N LEU A 27 -13.43 8.35 -30.96
CA LEU A 27 -12.52 7.23 -31.06
C LEU A 27 -13.17 6.15 -30.21
N PHE A 28 -14.19 5.51 -30.78
CA PHE A 28 -14.62 4.20 -30.35
C PHE A 28 -13.40 3.32 -30.55
N PHE A 29 -12.71 2.98 -29.46
CA PHE A 29 -11.76 1.90 -29.46
C PHE A 29 -12.55 0.66 -29.83
N LEU A 30 -12.54 0.30 -31.12
CA LEU A 30 -13.08 -0.98 -31.55
C LEU A 30 -12.20 -2.03 -30.89
N THR A 31 -12.79 -2.78 -29.95
CA THR A 31 -12.18 -4.03 -29.50
C THR A 31 -11.96 -4.90 -30.74
N PRO A 32 -10.73 -5.36 -31.00
CA PRO A 32 -10.46 -6.20 -32.15
C PRO A 32 -11.36 -7.44 -32.09
N GLU A 33 -11.94 -7.83 -33.23
CA GLU A 33 -12.79 -9.01 -33.29
C GLU A 33 -11.96 -10.25 -32.94
N ALA A 34 -12.54 -11.15 -32.15
CA ALA A 34 -11.86 -12.37 -31.72
C ALA A 34 -11.57 -13.28 -32.91
N GLU A 35 -10.31 -13.72 -33.06
CA GLU A 35 -9.87 -14.59 -34.15
C GLU A 35 -9.63 -16.04 -33.68
N PHE A 36 -9.54 -16.25 -32.36
CA PHE A 36 -9.46 -17.56 -31.71
C PHE A 36 -10.16 -17.53 -30.35
N GLU A 37 -10.28 -18.67 -29.67
CA GLU A 37 -11.17 -18.82 -28.52
C GLU A 37 -10.46 -19.39 -27.29
N ILE A 38 -10.72 -18.77 -26.13
CA ILE A 38 -10.42 -19.35 -24.82
C ILE A 38 -11.43 -20.47 -24.56
N LEU A 39 -10.92 -21.69 -24.32
CA LEU A 39 -11.71 -22.90 -24.14
C LEU A 39 -11.98 -23.21 -22.67
N SER A 40 -11.09 -22.78 -21.77
CA SER A 40 -11.20 -22.92 -20.33
C SER A 40 -10.38 -21.81 -19.66
N PRO A 41 -10.85 -21.24 -18.54
CA PRO A 41 -12.15 -21.47 -17.91
C PRO A 41 -13.31 -20.83 -18.70
N ASN A 42 -14.55 -21.10 -18.29
CA ASN A 42 -15.71 -20.40 -18.84
C ASN A 42 -15.80 -19.00 -18.25
N SER A 43 -16.36 -18.07 -19.01
CA SER A 43 -16.70 -16.74 -18.46
C SER A 43 -17.68 -16.88 -17.29
N GLY A 44 -17.34 -16.28 -16.16
CA GLY A 44 -18.07 -16.34 -14.89
C GLY A 44 -17.59 -17.42 -13.93
N ASP A 45 -16.64 -18.28 -14.32
CA ASP A 45 -15.99 -19.18 -13.37
C ASP A 45 -15.24 -18.38 -12.29
N ALA A 46 -15.08 -18.99 -11.11
CA ALA A 46 -14.56 -18.29 -9.94
C ALA A 46 -13.45 -19.07 -9.21
N VAL A 47 -12.58 -18.33 -8.50
CA VAL A 47 -11.59 -18.88 -7.58
C VAL A 47 -11.49 -18.03 -6.32
N GLU A 48 -11.31 -18.71 -5.18
CA GLU A 48 -10.93 -18.08 -3.91
C GLU A 48 -9.46 -18.40 -3.62
N LEU A 49 -8.64 -17.36 -3.59
CA LEU A 49 -7.20 -17.49 -3.41
C LEU A 49 -6.87 -17.53 -1.91
N ASN A 50 -5.89 -18.36 -1.54
CA ASN A 50 -5.54 -18.58 -0.14
C ASN A 50 -4.03 -18.42 0.09
N PRO A 51 -3.61 -17.53 1.03
CA PRO A 51 -2.20 -17.27 1.34
C PRO A 51 -1.45 -18.51 1.88
N GLU A 52 -2.15 -19.51 2.39
CA GLU A 52 -1.54 -20.76 2.89
C GLU A 52 -1.23 -21.77 1.77
N THR A 53 -1.68 -21.49 0.54
CA THR A 53 -1.55 -22.39 -0.61
C THR A 53 -1.12 -21.66 -1.87
N THR A 54 -0.12 -20.79 -1.73
CA THR A 54 0.42 -19.91 -2.78
C THR A 54 0.77 -20.64 -4.08
N THR A 55 1.27 -21.87 -3.99
CA THR A 55 1.67 -22.67 -5.16
C THR A 55 0.55 -23.48 -5.82
N ASN A 56 -0.67 -23.47 -5.26
CA ASN A 56 -1.80 -24.17 -5.89
C ASN A 56 -2.18 -23.47 -7.21
N PRO A 57 -2.77 -24.19 -8.18
CA PRO A 57 -3.32 -23.57 -9.38
C PRO A 57 -4.42 -22.54 -9.02
N GLY A 58 -4.20 -21.28 -9.37
CA GLY A 58 -5.18 -20.20 -9.23
C GLY A 58 -6.02 -20.04 -10.50
N LEU A 59 -5.39 -20.18 -11.67
CA LEU A 59 -6.05 -20.11 -12.97
C LEU A 59 -5.38 -21.08 -13.94
N SER A 60 -6.16 -21.88 -14.66
CA SER A 60 -5.68 -22.76 -15.74
C SER A 60 -6.40 -22.42 -17.03
N LEU A 61 -5.66 -21.82 -17.95
CA LEU A 61 -6.13 -21.38 -19.26
C LEU A 61 -5.80 -22.40 -20.33
N THR A 62 -6.75 -22.65 -21.22
CA THR A 62 -6.52 -23.33 -22.50
C THR A 62 -7.26 -22.58 -23.60
N TRP A 63 -6.70 -22.56 -24.82
CA TRP A 63 -7.28 -21.85 -25.96
C TRP A 63 -7.02 -22.56 -27.28
N SER A 64 -7.76 -22.21 -28.33
CA SER A 64 -7.48 -22.66 -29.69
C SER A 64 -6.26 -21.94 -30.27
N GLU A 65 -5.51 -22.62 -31.13
CA GLU A 65 -4.33 -22.03 -31.79
C GLU A 65 -4.75 -20.90 -32.73
N ALA A 66 -4.06 -19.76 -32.68
CA ALA A 66 -4.30 -18.64 -33.59
C ALA A 66 -3.82 -18.97 -35.01
N ASP A 67 -4.58 -18.57 -36.04
CA ASP A 67 -4.25 -18.85 -37.44
C ASP A 67 -3.72 -17.61 -38.16
N PHE A 68 -2.40 -17.60 -38.41
CA PHE A 68 -1.74 -16.55 -39.20
C PHE A 68 -1.54 -16.94 -40.67
N GLY A 69 -2.12 -18.06 -41.13
CA GLY A 69 -2.01 -18.57 -42.50
C GLY A 69 -0.64 -19.12 -42.88
N THR A 70 0.36 -19.03 -42.01
CA THR A 70 1.72 -19.58 -42.21
C THR A 70 2.22 -20.32 -40.97
N PRO A 71 2.99 -21.42 -41.12
CA PRO A 71 3.57 -22.12 -39.98
C PRO A 71 4.73 -21.29 -39.39
N THR A 72 4.44 -20.50 -38.37
CA THR A 72 5.40 -19.71 -37.60
C THR A 72 5.16 -19.94 -36.12
N GLU A 73 6.21 -19.91 -35.30
CA GLU A 73 6.05 -19.99 -33.85
C GLU A 73 5.26 -18.77 -33.33
N ILE A 74 4.20 -19.05 -32.57
CA ILE A 74 3.30 -18.04 -32.02
C ILE A 74 3.64 -17.84 -30.55
N THR A 75 3.82 -16.58 -30.14
CA THR A 75 3.91 -16.21 -28.73
C THR A 75 2.54 -15.71 -28.27
N TYR A 76 2.01 -16.34 -27.22
CA TYR A 76 0.77 -15.95 -26.56
C TYR A 76 1.08 -15.20 -25.27
N THR A 77 0.52 -14.00 -25.15
CA THR A 77 0.62 -13.13 -23.97
C THR A 77 -0.74 -13.07 -23.29
N ILE A 78 -0.78 -13.40 -22.00
CA ILE A 78 -2.00 -13.35 -21.19
C ILE A 78 -2.12 -11.94 -20.62
N GLU A 79 -3.15 -11.24 -21.05
CA GLU A 79 -3.48 -9.89 -20.61
C GLU A 79 -4.74 -9.94 -19.75
N ILE A 80 -4.68 -9.27 -18.60
CA ILE A 80 -5.84 -9.09 -17.72
C ILE A 80 -6.09 -7.61 -17.50
N ASP A 81 -7.34 -7.26 -17.23
CA ASP A 81 -7.71 -5.94 -16.72
C ASP A 81 -8.87 -6.09 -15.73
N LYS A 82 -9.17 -5.04 -14.98
CA LYS A 82 -10.38 -5.03 -14.14
C LYS A 82 -11.60 -5.06 -15.04
N THR A 83 -12.63 -5.83 -14.67
CA THR A 83 -13.84 -5.91 -15.49
C THR A 83 -14.46 -4.52 -15.68
N GLY A 84 -14.60 -4.13 -16.95
CA GLY A 84 -15.12 -2.82 -17.36
C GLY A 84 -14.08 -1.74 -17.67
N ASP A 85 -12.78 -2.02 -17.51
CA ASP A 85 -11.69 -1.09 -17.88
C ASP A 85 -11.24 -1.28 -19.35
N GLU A 86 -11.88 -2.17 -20.10
CA GLU A 86 -11.76 -2.34 -21.56
C GLU A 86 -10.32 -2.55 -22.09
N PHE A 87 -9.41 -3.02 -21.23
CA PHE A 87 -7.99 -3.17 -21.55
C PHE A 87 -7.32 -1.85 -21.96
N ASP A 88 -7.70 -0.73 -21.34
CA ASP A 88 -7.04 0.58 -21.51
C ASP A 88 -5.60 0.55 -20.99
N SER A 89 -5.33 -0.25 -19.95
CA SER A 89 -3.99 -0.43 -19.36
C SER A 89 -3.79 -1.88 -18.89
N PRO A 90 -3.74 -2.84 -19.83
CA PRO A 90 -3.77 -4.25 -19.50
C PRO A 90 -2.51 -4.67 -18.74
N TYR A 91 -2.70 -5.47 -17.69
CA TYR A 91 -1.62 -6.12 -16.97
C TYR A 91 -1.22 -7.42 -17.66
N VAL A 92 0.06 -7.55 -18.00
CA VAL A 92 0.60 -8.79 -18.58
C VAL A 92 0.96 -9.75 -17.46
N VAL A 93 0.22 -10.86 -17.36
CA VAL A 93 0.49 -11.88 -16.34
C VAL A 93 1.70 -12.72 -16.70
N THR A 94 1.74 -13.21 -17.95
CA THR A 94 2.82 -14.08 -18.44
C THR A 94 2.77 -14.22 -19.97
N SER A 95 3.74 -14.93 -20.54
CA SER A 95 3.75 -15.31 -21.97
C SER A 95 4.27 -16.73 -22.16
N THR A 96 3.78 -17.40 -23.20
CA THR A 96 4.09 -18.81 -23.50
C THR A 96 3.98 -19.08 -25.01
N THR A 97 4.61 -20.13 -25.50
CA THR A 97 4.42 -20.64 -26.87
C THR A 97 3.46 -21.83 -26.93
N ASN A 98 2.97 -22.30 -25.78
CA ASN A 98 1.93 -23.33 -25.70
C ASN A 98 0.53 -22.70 -25.81
N THR A 99 -0.48 -23.51 -26.14
CA THR A 99 -1.90 -23.11 -26.11
C THR A 99 -2.57 -23.33 -24.74
N PHE A 100 -1.75 -23.38 -23.68
CA PHE A 100 -2.18 -23.50 -22.29
C PHE A 100 -1.20 -22.83 -21.35
N VAL A 101 -1.71 -22.39 -20.20
CA VAL A 101 -0.90 -21.95 -19.06
C VAL A 101 -1.62 -22.21 -17.75
N THR A 102 -0.88 -22.52 -16.70
CA THR A 102 -1.38 -22.53 -15.32
C THR A 102 -0.64 -21.46 -14.55
N ILE A 103 -1.40 -20.54 -13.95
CA ILE A 103 -0.91 -19.46 -13.09
C ILE A 103 -1.21 -19.90 -11.65
N ASN A 104 -0.22 -19.80 -10.77
CA ASN A 104 -0.39 -20.18 -9.37
C ASN A 104 -1.16 -19.10 -8.58
N SER A 105 -1.63 -19.44 -7.38
CA SER A 105 -2.43 -18.55 -6.54
C SER A 105 -1.71 -17.26 -6.17
N GLU A 106 -0.41 -17.29 -5.92
CA GLU A 106 0.38 -16.10 -5.58
C GLU A 106 0.50 -15.13 -6.77
N GLU A 107 0.88 -15.65 -7.94
CA GLU A 107 0.99 -14.86 -9.17
C GLU A 107 -0.35 -14.24 -9.57
N LEU A 108 -1.44 -15.03 -9.49
CA LEU A 108 -2.78 -14.54 -9.81
C LEU A 108 -3.26 -13.52 -8.78
N ASN A 109 -2.97 -13.72 -7.49
CA ASN A 109 -3.30 -12.76 -6.45
C ASN A 109 -2.60 -11.42 -6.68
N GLY A 110 -1.29 -11.46 -6.94
CA GLY A 110 -0.51 -10.25 -7.25
C GLY A 110 -1.04 -9.51 -8.48
N ALA A 111 -1.38 -10.24 -9.55
CA ALA A 111 -1.96 -9.67 -10.76
C ALA A 111 -3.35 -9.04 -10.51
N ALA A 112 -4.22 -9.71 -9.75
CA ALA A 112 -5.52 -9.20 -9.36
C ALA A 112 -5.42 -7.89 -8.55
N LEU A 113 -4.49 -7.81 -7.60
CA LEU A 113 -4.25 -6.58 -6.83
C LEU A 113 -3.67 -5.45 -7.70
N ALA A 114 -2.82 -5.79 -8.68
CA ALA A 114 -2.22 -4.80 -9.59
C ALA A 114 -3.26 -4.12 -10.48
N VAL A 115 -4.32 -4.82 -10.89
CA VAL A 115 -5.47 -4.24 -11.60
C VAL A 115 -6.55 -3.67 -10.66
N GLY A 116 -6.30 -3.64 -9.35
CA GLY A 116 -7.15 -2.94 -8.38
C GLY A 116 -8.37 -3.72 -7.88
N LEU A 117 -8.32 -5.05 -7.85
CA LEU A 117 -9.30 -5.84 -7.10
C LEU A 117 -9.12 -5.61 -5.59
N THR A 118 -10.21 -5.52 -4.85
CA THR A 118 -10.19 -5.39 -3.40
C THR A 118 -10.02 -6.77 -2.76
N PRO A 119 -9.00 -6.99 -1.89
CA PRO A 119 -8.85 -8.22 -1.14
C PRO A 119 -10.14 -8.64 -0.42
N PHE A 120 -10.39 -9.95 -0.39
CA PHE A 120 -11.51 -10.61 0.31
C PHE A 120 -12.91 -10.27 -0.23
N SER A 121 -12.97 -9.51 -1.32
CA SER A 121 -14.18 -9.26 -2.10
C SER A 121 -14.09 -10.07 -3.39
N GLN A 122 -15.20 -10.71 -3.78
CA GLN A 122 -15.27 -11.37 -5.09
C GLN A 122 -15.53 -10.32 -6.17
N GLU A 123 -14.54 -10.09 -7.01
CA GLU A 123 -14.59 -9.13 -8.13
C GLU A 123 -14.19 -9.82 -9.46
N GLY A 124 -14.52 -9.20 -10.59
CA GLY A 124 -14.21 -9.73 -11.92
C GLY A 124 -12.94 -9.12 -12.51
N ILE A 125 -12.14 -9.96 -13.16
CA ILE A 125 -11.14 -9.52 -14.14
C ILE A 125 -11.58 -9.93 -15.55
N ASP A 126 -11.30 -9.09 -16.53
CA ASP A 126 -11.41 -9.44 -17.94
C ASP A 126 -10.09 -10.06 -18.39
N ILE A 127 -10.16 -11.20 -19.07
CA ILE A 127 -9.00 -11.94 -19.58
C ILE A 127 -9.09 -11.99 -21.09
N ARG A 128 -7.99 -11.61 -21.76
CA ARG A 128 -7.78 -11.86 -23.19
C ARG A 128 -6.38 -12.42 -23.45
N ILE A 129 -6.22 -13.10 -24.57
CA ILE A 129 -4.93 -13.63 -25.01
C ILE A 129 -4.54 -12.92 -26.29
N LYS A 130 -3.35 -12.33 -26.28
CA LYS A 130 -2.72 -11.73 -27.46
C LYS A 130 -1.74 -12.71 -28.09
N ALA A 131 -2.01 -13.14 -29.31
CA ALA A 131 -1.14 -13.97 -30.11
C ALA A 131 -0.28 -13.09 -31.04
N THR A 132 1.02 -13.37 -31.13
CA THR A 132 1.95 -12.62 -31.98
C THR A 132 2.91 -13.54 -32.72
N ILE A 133 3.31 -13.14 -33.93
CA ILE A 133 4.34 -13.81 -34.72
C ILE A 133 5.48 -12.85 -35.11
N GLY A 134 6.69 -13.39 -35.30
CA GLY A 134 7.84 -12.62 -35.80
C GLY A 134 8.30 -11.51 -34.85
N THR A 135 8.38 -10.27 -35.34
CA THR A 135 8.82 -9.10 -34.54
C THR A 135 7.71 -8.47 -33.71
N GLY A 136 6.56 -9.15 -33.52
CA GLY A 136 5.44 -8.67 -32.71
C GLY A 136 4.54 -7.64 -33.39
N THR A 137 4.66 -7.42 -34.71
CA THR A 137 3.82 -6.46 -35.44
C THR A 137 2.52 -7.05 -36.01
N ASN A 138 2.39 -8.38 -36.01
CA ASN A 138 1.17 -9.07 -36.41
C ASN A 138 0.54 -9.64 -35.13
N GLU A 139 -0.52 -9.00 -34.68
CA GLU A 139 -1.22 -9.36 -33.46
C GLU A 139 -2.61 -9.89 -33.81
N SER A 140 -3.05 -10.88 -33.04
CA SER A 140 -4.37 -11.49 -33.10
C SER A 140 -4.86 -11.68 -31.67
N TYR A 141 -6.16 -11.56 -31.44
CA TYR A 141 -6.73 -11.61 -30.08
C TYR A 141 -7.77 -12.73 -29.95
N SER A 142 -7.83 -13.31 -28.76
CA SER A 142 -8.90 -14.22 -28.39
C SER A 142 -10.20 -13.47 -28.11
N ASN A 143 -11.29 -14.20 -27.89
CA ASN A 143 -12.43 -13.65 -27.15
C ASN A 143 -12.01 -13.25 -25.73
N THR A 144 -12.74 -12.30 -25.15
CA THR A 144 -12.62 -11.94 -23.74
C THR A 144 -13.51 -12.85 -22.89
N ILE A 145 -13.02 -13.23 -21.71
CA ILE A 145 -13.84 -13.86 -20.66
C ILE A 145 -13.73 -13.06 -19.36
N VAL A 146 -14.79 -13.09 -18.55
CA VAL A 146 -14.75 -12.59 -17.16
C VAL A 146 -14.37 -13.75 -16.24
N TYR A 147 -13.37 -13.57 -15.38
CA TYR A 147 -13.04 -14.54 -14.33
C TYR A 147 -13.19 -13.90 -12.96
N LEU A 148 -13.91 -14.56 -12.06
CA LEU A 148 -14.24 -14.02 -10.74
C LEU A 148 -13.16 -14.44 -9.73
N ILE A 149 -12.54 -13.48 -9.06
CA ILE A 149 -11.45 -13.73 -8.12
C ILE A 149 -11.83 -13.14 -6.77
N THR A 150 -11.71 -13.96 -5.72
CA THR A 150 -11.59 -13.49 -4.35
C THR A 150 -10.10 -13.50 -4.00
N SER A 151 -9.46 -12.33 -4.06
CA SER A 151 -8.04 -12.15 -3.72
C SER A 151 -7.84 -12.11 -2.19
N TYR A 152 -6.60 -12.21 -1.74
CA TYR A 152 -6.19 -12.03 -0.35
C TYR A 152 -5.12 -10.93 -0.23
N SER A 153 -4.96 -10.41 0.98
CA SER A 153 -3.82 -9.58 1.36
C SER A 153 -3.17 -10.14 2.62
N THR A 154 -1.85 -10.06 2.70
CA THR A 154 -1.08 -10.31 3.93
C THR A 154 -0.76 -9.02 4.67
N ASP A 155 -1.22 -7.88 4.16
CA ASP A 155 -1.03 -6.59 4.81
C ASP A 155 -1.71 -6.59 6.17
N LEU A 156 -1.00 -6.08 7.17
CA LEU A 156 -1.55 -5.94 8.50
C LEU A 156 -2.69 -4.92 8.47
N PRO A 157 -3.88 -5.24 9.04
CA PRO A 157 -4.91 -4.25 9.30
C PRO A 157 -4.30 -3.06 10.04
N LYS A 158 -4.66 -1.84 9.61
CA LYS A 158 -4.14 -0.59 10.17
C LYS A 158 -5.29 0.29 10.66
N LEU A 159 -5.03 1.03 11.73
CA LEU A 159 -5.82 2.19 12.12
C LEU A 159 -4.97 3.46 11.93
N ALA A 160 -5.61 4.52 11.45
CA ALA A 160 -5.03 5.86 11.54
C ALA A 160 -5.24 6.42 12.94
N VAL A 161 -4.29 7.22 13.41
CA VAL A 161 -4.39 7.91 14.71
C VAL A 161 -4.41 9.43 14.47
N PRO A 162 -5.51 10.01 13.98
CA PRO A 162 -5.60 11.45 13.78
C PRO A 162 -5.68 12.20 15.12
N GLY A 163 -4.95 13.31 15.24
CA GLY A 163 -5.08 14.21 16.39
C GLY A 163 -4.39 15.55 16.26
N ASN A 164 -4.19 16.20 17.40
CA ASN A 164 -3.48 17.49 17.54
C ASN A 164 -2.09 17.48 16.88
N HIS A 165 -1.40 16.35 16.91
CA HIS A 165 0.00 16.18 16.46
C HIS A 165 0.16 16.34 14.94
N GLN A 166 -0.95 16.33 14.20
CA GLN A 166 -1.02 16.67 12.78
C GLN A 166 -1.96 17.87 12.51
N GLY A 167 -2.54 18.44 13.57
CA GLY A 167 -3.40 19.62 13.51
C GLY A 167 -4.81 19.36 13.00
N TRP A 168 -5.32 18.12 13.04
CA TRP A 168 -6.61 17.73 12.44
C TRP A 168 -6.74 18.12 10.95
N SER A 169 -5.61 18.31 10.26
CA SER A 169 -5.51 19.21 9.11
C SER A 169 -5.74 18.55 7.75
N ASP A 170 -5.94 17.23 7.70
CA ASP A 170 -6.02 16.51 6.43
C ASP A 170 -7.39 16.59 5.72
N ALA A 171 -8.18 17.67 5.86
CA ALA A 171 -9.46 17.86 5.14
C ALA A 171 -10.40 16.63 5.15
N ASN A 172 -10.43 15.89 6.27
CA ASN A 172 -11.16 14.63 6.48
C ASN A 172 -10.58 13.38 5.78
N ASN A 173 -9.38 13.44 5.21
CA ASN A 173 -8.63 12.31 4.65
C ASN A 173 -7.27 12.15 5.33
N PHE A 174 -7.22 11.35 6.40
CA PHE A 174 -6.09 11.25 7.32
C PHE A 174 -4.93 10.42 6.79
N GLU A 175 -4.52 10.65 5.55
CA GLU A 175 -3.38 9.97 4.95
C GLU A 175 -2.07 10.32 5.65
N SER A 176 -1.93 11.54 6.17
CA SER A 176 -0.70 11.97 6.85
C SER A 176 -0.62 11.53 8.32
N ALA A 177 -1.74 11.10 8.90
CA ALA A 177 -1.80 10.64 10.29
C ALA A 177 -0.92 9.39 10.50
N PRO A 178 -0.26 9.26 11.66
CA PRO A 178 0.49 8.04 11.97
C PRO A 178 -0.45 6.82 12.01
N ARG A 179 0.11 5.64 11.75
CA ARG A 179 -0.62 4.36 11.73
C ARG A 179 -0.22 3.49 12.93
N ILE A 180 -1.16 2.67 13.38
CA ILE A 180 -0.91 1.47 14.18
C ILE A 180 -1.37 0.24 13.39
N ALA A 181 -0.70 -0.89 13.56
CA ALA A 181 -0.99 -2.13 12.82
C ALA A 181 -1.29 -3.30 13.76
N ALA A 182 -2.25 -4.14 13.39
CA ALA A 182 -2.56 -5.38 14.08
C ALA A 182 -1.37 -6.35 14.05
N SER A 183 -1.32 -7.33 14.95
CA SER A 183 -0.21 -8.31 14.98
C SER A 183 -0.22 -9.31 13.84
N GLY A 184 -1.33 -9.41 13.13
CA GLY A 184 -1.52 -10.29 11.98
C GLY A 184 -2.78 -9.91 11.22
N PHE A 185 -2.92 -10.49 10.03
CA PHE A 185 -4.12 -10.31 9.23
C PHE A 185 -5.38 -10.76 9.98
N GLY A 186 -6.46 -9.97 9.87
CA GLY A 186 -7.74 -10.23 10.54
C GLY A 186 -7.74 -10.05 12.07
N LEU A 187 -6.61 -9.69 12.68
CA LEU A 187 -6.53 -9.41 14.11
C LEU A 187 -6.87 -7.96 14.42
N THR A 188 -7.23 -7.71 15.68
CA THR A 188 -7.73 -6.42 16.16
C THR A 188 -6.80 -5.76 17.17
N ASP A 189 -5.59 -6.30 17.40
CA ASP A 189 -4.61 -5.87 18.40
C ASP A 189 -3.53 -4.95 17.81
N TYR A 190 -3.94 -3.70 17.54
CA TYR A 190 -3.13 -2.71 16.87
C TYR A 190 -2.05 -2.12 17.78
N GLU A 191 -0.84 -1.94 17.23
CA GLU A 191 0.29 -1.28 17.88
C GLU A 191 1.07 -0.38 16.91
N GLY A 192 1.62 0.72 17.40
CA GLY A 192 2.65 1.50 16.72
C GLY A 192 3.31 2.52 17.63
N TYR A 193 4.30 3.23 17.10
CA TYR A 193 4.99 4.31 17.80
C TYR A 193 4.74 5.65 17.12
N MET A 194 4.50 6.68 17.90
CA MET A 194 4.22 8.02 17.38
C MET A 194 4.40 9.12 18.42
N TRP A 195 4.52 10.34 17.94
CA TRP A 195 4.38 11.54 18.75
C TRP A 195 2.90 11.89 18.94
N LEU A 196 2.50 12.23 20.16
CA LEU A 196 1.17 12.73 20.51
C LEU A 196 1.31 14.01 21.34
N ASP A 197 0.37 14.95 21.21
CA ASP A 197 0.36 16.25 21.91
C ASP A 197 -1.06 16.81 22.16
N GLY A 198 -1.86 16.00 22.85
CA GLY A 198 -3.22 16.36 23.26
C GLY A 198 -4.21 15.35 22.73
N GLU A 199 -5.26 15.84 22.09
CA GLU A 199 -6.38 15.01 21.64
C GLU A 199 -6.05 14.17 20.40
N PHE A 200 -6.56 12.95 20.35
CA PHE A 200 -6.51 12.06 19.19
C PHE A 200 -7.68 11.06 19.19
N LYS A 201 -7.91 10.39 18.06
CA LYS A 201 -8.84 9.26 17.91
C LYS A 201 -8.15 8.11 17.18
N PHE A 202 -8.82 6.96 17.10
CA PHE A 202 -8.48 5.86 16.21
C PHE A 202 -9.50 5.79 15.08
N LEU A 203 -9.04 5.66 13.84
CA LEU A 203 -9.90 5.68 12.67
C LEU A 203 -9.64 4.45 11.80
N GLY A 204 -10.69 3.70 11.49
CA GLY A 204 -10.64 2.58 10.56
C GLY A 204 -10.67 3.03 9.10
N PRO A 205 -10.10 2.24 8.17
CA PRO A 205 -10.22 2.50 6.75
C PRO A 205 -11.63 2.17 6.25
N ASN A 206 -11.99 2.71 5.08
CA ASN A 206 -13.15 2.23 4.34
C ASN A 206 -12.81 0.97 3.53
N GLY A 207 -13.77 0.44 2.77
CA GLY A 207 -13.55 -0.75 1.93
C GLY A 207 -12.44 -0.59 0.87
N SER A 208 -12.06 0.64 0.53
CA SER A 208 -10.96 0.94 -0.40
C SER A 208 -9.64 1.30 0.32
N GLY A 209 -9.54 1.07 1.64
CA GLY A 209 -8.32 1.35 2.41
C GLY A 209 -8.13 2.81 2.82
N ASN A 210 -9.05 3.72 2.50
CA ASN A 210 -8.89 5.14 2.80
C ASN A 210 -9.38 5.50 4.22
N PHE A 211 -8.61 6.32 4.92
CA PHE A 211 -8.90 6.76 6.29
C PHE A 211 -9.62 8.11 6.29
N VAL A 212 -10.95 8.08 6.27
CA VAL A 212 -11.78 9.29 6.16
C VAL A 212 -12.83 9.37 7.26
N TRP A 213 -13.23 10.58 7.67
CA TRP A 213 -14.38 10.70 8.58
C TRP A 213 -15.65 10.17 7.94
N GLY A 214 -16.50 9.55 8.77
CA GLY A 214 -17.67 8.78 8.35
C GLY A 214 -17.40 7.27 8.31
N ASN A 215 -16.14 6.83 8.35
CA ASN A 215 -15.77 5.46 8.68
C ASN A 215 -15.96 5.21 10.19
N THR A 216 -15.87 3.94 10.59
CA THR A 216 -15.81 3.58 12.01
C THR A 216 -14.59 4.22 12.67
N ASP A 217 -14.83 4.93 13.76
CA ASP A 217 -13.82 5.52 14.60
C ASP A 217 -14.07 5.22 16.07
N TRP A 218 -13.00 5.24 16.84
CA TRP A 218 -13.01 4.98 18.27
C TRP A 218 -12.37 6.15 19.01
N GLY A 219 -13.02 6.55 20.09
CA GLY A 219 -12.50 7.46 21.10
C GLY A 219 -12.49 6.80 22.47
N ASP A 220 -12.16 7.57 23.48
CA ASP A 220 -12.31 7.17 24.88
C ASP A 220 -13.80 7.16 25.27
N ASN A 221 -14.19 6.29 26.20
CA ASN A 221 -15.57 6.24 26.71
C ASN A 221 -15.98 7.46 27.57
N GLY A 222 -15.06 8.41 27.82
CA GLY A 222 -15.26 9.64 28.58
C GLY A 222 -14.75 9.59 30.02
N ASP A 223 -14.29 8.43 30.51
CA ASP A 223 -13.71 8.28 31.85
C ASP A 223 -12.17 8.22 31.87
N PHE A 224 -11.54 8.12 30.70
CA PHE A 224 -10.08 8.07 30.52
C PHE A 224 -9.40 6.89 31.23
N SER A 225 -10.11 5.76 31.39
CA SER A 225 -9.58 4.52 31.97
C SER A 225 -8.93 3.58 30.95
N GLY A 226 -8.79 4.02 29.69
CA GLY A 226 -8.24 3.19 28.61
C GLY A 226 -9.29 2.30 27.94
N ILE A 227 -10.57 2.67 28.03
CA ILE A 227 -11.68 1.96 27.39
C ILE A 227 -12.11 2.73 26.15
N LEU A 228 -12.21 2.02 25.02
CA LEU A 228 -12.68 2.57 23.76
C LEU A 228 -14.21 2.57 23.67
N ALA A 229 -14.76 3.55 22.98
CA ALA A 229 -16.15 3.62 22.56
C ALA A 229 -16.26 4.05 21.09
N GLU A 230 -17.26 3.49 20.40
CA GLU A 230 -17.59 3.80 18.99
C GLU A 230 -18.69 4.87 18.86
N ALA A 231 -19.44 5.13 19.93
CA ALA A 231 -20.54 6.07 19.92
C ALA A 231 -20.63 6.86 21.22
N ASN A 232 -20.89 8.16 21.11
CA ASN A 232 -20.89 9.13 22.23
C ASN A 232 -19.55 9.15 22.99
N GLU A 233 -18.48 8.87 22.26
CA GLU A 233 -17.11 8.86 22.68
C GLU A 233 -16.56 10.28 22.90
N SER A 234 -15.51 10.36 23.70
CA SER A 234 -14.65 11.54 23.83
C SER A 234 -13.36 11.30 23.04
N ASN A 235 -12.68 12.37 22.64
CA ASN A 235 -11.33 12.22 22.11
C ASN A 235 -10.41 11.63 23.20
N CYS A 236 -9.55 10.69 22.83
CA CYS A 236 -8.47 10.24 23.70
C CYS A 236 -7.51 11.40 23.94
N THR A 237 -6.74 11.35 25.04
CA THR A 237 -5.76 12.42 25.36
C THR A 237 -4.40 11.86 25.73
N ALA A 238 -3.35 12.58 25.34
CA ALA A 238 -1.98 12.32 25.77
C ALA A 238 -1.24 13.64 26.01
N VAL A 239 -0.30 13.65 26.96
CA VAL A 239 0.64 14.75 27.12
C VAL A 239 1.61 14.74 25.93
N ALA A 240 2.19 15.90 25.58
CA ALA A 240 3.22 15.98 24.54
C ALA A 240 4.37 15.00 24.80
N GLY A 241 4.61 14.08 23.87
CA GLY A 241 5.67 13.07 24.00
C GLY A 241 5.65 12.02 22.90
N PHE A 242 6.65 11.14 22.92
CA PHE A 242 6.72 9.97 22.05
C PHE A 242 6.18 8.74 22.80
N TYR A 243 5.32 7.96 22.15
CA TYR A 243 4.54 6.90 22.77
C TYR A 243 4.60 5.61 21.97
N ARG A 244 4.51 4.48 22.68
CA ARG A 244 3.89 3.28 22.13
C ARG A 244 2.38 3.39 22.35
N VAL A 245 1.63 3.31 21.26
CA VAL A 245 0.17 3.34 21.26
C VAL A 245 -0.33 1.95 20.93
N ARG A 246 -1.28 1.45 21.73
CA ARG A 246 -1.99 0.21 21.47
C ARG A 246 -3.49 0.44 21.50
N ALA A 247 -4.22 -0.24 20.62
CA ALA A 247 -5.67 -0.28 20.63
C ALA A 247 -6.13 -1.70 20.31
N ASN A 248 -7.17 -2.18 20.99
CA ASN A 248 -7.87 -3.39 20.63
C ASN A 248 -9.34 -3.07 20.39
N THR A 249 -9.79 -3.19 19.14
CA THR A 249 -11.16 -2.82 18.72
C THR A 249 -12.20 -3.88 19.04
N GLU A 250 -11.79 -5.11 19.38
CA GLU A 250 -12.70 -6.16 19.83
C GLU A 250 -12.88 -6.14 21.36
N ALA A 251 -11.77 -6.02 22.09
CA ALA A 251 -11.77 -5.87 23.55
C ALA A 251 -12.15 -4.45 24.00
N LEU A 252 -12.22 -3.49 23.08
CA LEU A 252 -12.49 -2.07 23.31
C LEU A 252 -11.57 -1.46 24.37
N THR A 253 -10.26 -1.61 24.17
CA THR A 253 -9.25 -1.03 25.07
C THR A 253 -8.18 -0.27 24.30
N TYR A 254 -7.53 0.70 24.95
CA TYR A 254 -6.35 1.36 24.42
C TYR A 254 -5.36 1.72 25.52
N THR A 255 -4.09 1.89 25.15
CA THR A 255 -3.06 2.39 26.06
C THR A 255 -2.08 3.29 25.32
N THR A 256 -1.58 4.32 26.02
CA THR A 256 -0.48 5.19 25.58
C THR A 256 0.66 5.10 26.59
N THR A 257 1.72 4.39 26.23
CA THR A 257 2.92 4.25 27.09
C THR A 257 4.00 5.19 26.59
N ALA A 258 4.33 6.22 27.37
CA ALA A 258 5.42 7.13 27.02
C ALA A 258 6.75 6.37 26.95
N VAL A 259 7.56 6.67 25.93
CA VAL A 259 8.84 6.01 25.70
C VAL A 259 9.87 6.98 25.14
N SER A 260 11.02 7.05 25.80
CA SER A 260 12.25 7.59 25.22
C SER A 260 13.08 6.44 24.67
N TRP A 261 13.78 6.65 23.55
CA TRP A 261 14.65 5.63 22.97
C TRP A 261 16.11 6.06 23.04
N GLY A 262 16.99 5.11 23.28
CA GLY A 262 18.44 5.28 23.22
C GLY A 262 19.12 4.13 22.49
N ILE A 263 20.37 4.34 22.08
CA ILE A 263 21.27 3.29 21.59
C ILE A 263 22.30 2.96 22.67
N ILE A 264 22.57 1.67 22.88
CA ILE A 264 23.51 1.17 23.89
C ILE A 264 24.30 -0.01 23.33
N GLY A 265 25.52 -0.21 23.82
CA GLY A 265 26.32 -1.40 23.56
C GLY A 265 27.79 -1.12 23.37
N ALA A 266 28.58 -2.18 23.21
CA ALA A 266 30.03 -2.09 23.00
C ALA A 266 30.44 -1.23 21.79
N ALA A 267 29.54 -1.04 20.82
CA ALA A 267 29.75 -0.13 19.69
C ALA A 267 29.63 1.36 20.04
N THR A 268 29.04 1.71 21.19
CA THR A 268 28.69 3.08 21.58
C THR A 268 29.71 3.64 22.61
N PRO A 269 29.81 4.98 22.79
CA PRO A 269 30.81 5.60 23.66
C PRO A 269 30.79 5.13 25.11
N ASN A 270 29.61 4.77 25.61
CA ASN A 270 29.39 4.39 27.01
C ASN A 270 29.27 2.88 27.21
N GLY A 271 29.55 2.06 26.18
CA GLY A 271 29.44 0.61 26.28
C GLY A 271 28.04 0.17 26.70
N TRP A 272 27.98 -0.74 27.68
CA TRP A 272 26.72 -1.23 28.28
C TRP A 272 26.33 -0.49 29.57
N ASP A 273 27.03 0.60 29.92
CA ASP A 273 26.81 1.32 31.18
C ASP A 273 25.66 2.34 31.08
N SER A 274 25.50 3.01 29.93
CA SER A 274 24.42 3.98 29.70
C SER A 274 24.12 4.17 28.22
N ASP A 275 22.89 4.61 27.94
CA ASP A 275 22.37 4.81 26.58
C ASP A 275 22.82 6.19 26.06
N THR A 276 22.89 6.33 24.74
CA THR A 276 22.86 7.65 24.09
C THR A 276 21.45 7.88 23.57
N ASP A 277 20.78 8.90 24.10
CA ASP A 277 19.37 9.20 23.82
C ASP A 277 19.16 9.75 22.40
N PHE A 278 18.09 9.29 21.75
CA PHE A 278 17.59 9.88 20.51
C PHE A 278 16.73 11.11 20.77
N THR A 279 16.66 12.00 19.77
CA THR A 279 15.69 13.09 19.73
C THR A 279 14.69 12.86 18.60
N TYR A 280 13.40 12.99 18.88
CA TYR A 280 12.37 12.93 17.84
C TYR A 280 12.44 14.15 16.93
N ASN A 281 12.44 13.93 15.62
CA ASN A 281 12.39 14.96 14.60
C ASN A 281 10.98 15.01 13.98
N PRO A 282 10.16 16.03 14.26
CA PRO A 282 8.78 16.09 13.75
C PRO A 282 8.70 16.28 12.23
N ALA A 283 9.76 16.77 11.57
CA ALA A 283 9.78 16.93 10.12
C ALA A 283 9.96 15.59 9.40
N THR A 284 10.82 14.71 9.93
CA THR A 284 11.07 13.38 9.35
C THR A 284 10.19 12.30 9.98
N LYS A 285 9.59 12.59 11.13
CA LYS A 285 8.86 11.65 12.01
C LYS A 285 9.74 10.51 12.56
N LYS A 286 11.06 10.72 12.63
CA LYS A 286 12.05 9.72 13.07
C LYS A 286 12.76 10.13 14.35
N LEU A 287 13.39 9.16 15.01
CA LEU A 287 14.27 9.36 16.15
C LEU A 287 15.71 9.48 15.63
N GLU A 288 16.41 10.57 15.97
CA GLU A 288 17.72 10.87 15.40
C GLU A 288 18.77 11.20 16.47
N ILE A 289 19.99 10.72 16.25
CA ILE A 289 21.22 11.21 16.91
C ILE A 289 22.07 11.85 15.82
N ALA A 290 22.32 13.15 15.93
CA ALA A 290 23.02 13.91 14.89
C ALA A 290 24.48 13.50 14.71
N SER A 291 25.16 13.09 15.79
CA SER A 291 26.55 12.59 15.76
C SER A 291 26.85 11.77 17.01
N ILE A 292 27.29 10.53 16.84
CA ILE A 292 27.80 9.63 17.88
C ILE A 292 29.07 8.94 17.39
N ALA A 293 30.07 8.82 18.27
CA ALA A 293 31.28 8.05 17.97
C ALA A 293 30.99 6.56 18.10
N LEU A 294 31.01 5.84 16.97
CA LEU A 294 30.83 4.39 16.93
C LEU A 294 32.16 3.68 16.69
N VAL A 295 32.26 2.47 17.22
CA VAL A 295 33.34 1.50 16.96
C VAL A 295 32.72 0.14 16.61
N PRO A 296 33.41 -0.76 15.88
CA PRO A 296 32.91 -2.11 15.65
C PRO A 296 32.52 -2.81 16.96
N GLY A 297 31.30 -3.36 17.03
CA GLY A 297 30.83 -4.00 18.26
C GLY A 297 29.34 -4.26 18.31
N ALA A 298 28.89 -4.91 19.38
CA ALA A 298 27.48 -5.20 19.62
C ALA A 298 26.71 -3.94 20.07
N PHE A 299 25.44 -3.82 19.71
CA PHE A 299 24.54 -2.75 20.16
C PHE A 299 23.06 -3.18 20.16
N LYS A 300 22.20 -2.41 20.82
CA LYS A 300 20.74 -2.47 20.67
C LYS A 300 20.10 -1.10 20.89
N PHE A 301 18.82 -0.97 20.55
CA PHE A 301 17.99 0.17 20.93
C PHE A 301 17.16 -0.20 22.15
N ARG A 302 17.08 0.72 23.12
CA ARG A 302 16.41 0.48 24.39
C ARG A 302 15.49 1.62 24.77
N GLY A 303 14.30 1.28 25.25
CA GLY A 303 13.33 2.24 25.74
C GLY A 303 13.51 2.56 27.21
N ASN A 304 13.36 3.83 27.57
CA ASN A 304 13.32 4.34 28.94
C ASN A 304 14.55 4.00 29.81
N ASN A 305 15.72 3.80 29.18
CA ASN A 305 16.97 3.45 29.86
C ASN A 305 16.84 2.23 30.80
N ALA A 306 15.92 1.31 30.48
CA ALA A 306 15.53 0.20 31.35
C ALA A 306 15.64 -1.15 30.65
N TRP A 307 15.98 -2.17 31.42
CA TRP A 307 16.05 -3.56 30.95
C TRP A 307 14.70 -4.27 31.14
N SER A 308 14.37 -5.19 30.24
CA SER A 308 13.23 -6.12 30.38
C SER A 308 11.88 -5.43 30.60
N ASN A 309 11.67 -4.26 29.98
CA ASN A 309 10.41 -3.50 30.02
C ASN A 309 9.57 -3.64 28.74
N GLY A 310 9.98 -4.54 27.82
CA GLY A 310 9.33 -4.71 26.52
C GLY A 310 9.59 -3.54 25.57
N PHE A 311 10.78 -2.93 25.65
CA PHE A 311 11.31 -1.92 24.74
C PHE A 311 12.80 -2.19 24.49
N ASP A 312 13.11 -3.29 23.82
CA ASP A 312 14.49 -3.69 23.52
C ASP A 312 14.62 -4.22 22.10
N LEU A 313 14.96 -3.35 21.14
CA LEU A 313 15.11 -3.73 19.74
C LEU A 313 16.58 -4.03 19.44
N GLY A 314 16.91 -5.32 19.31
CA GLY A 314 18.30 -5.78 19.11
C GLY A 314 18.43 -6.92 18.10
N THR A 315 17.38 -7.21 17.34
CA THR A 315 17.37 -8.28 16.33
C THR A 315 16.69 -7.77 15.07
N VAL A 316 17.03 -8.36 13.92
CA VAL A 316 16.29 -8.19 12.66
C VAL A 316 15.61 -9.52 12.30
N ASN A 317 14.34 -9.46 11.88
CA ASN A 317 13.63 -10.64 11.39
C ASN A 317 14.06 -10.99 9.95
N ALA A 318 13.43 -12.02 9.36
CA ALA A 318 13.73 -12.47 8.00
C ALA A 318 13.48 -11.39 6.93
N ASP A 319 12.55 -10.47 7.19
CA ASP A 319 12.16 -9.38 6.30
C ASP A 319 13.03 -8.12 6.48
N GLY A 320 14.00 -8.16 7.42
CA GLY A 320 14.94 -7.07 7.67
C GLY A 320 14.44 -6.00 8.65
N PHE A 321 13.32 -6.22 9.33
CA PHE A 321 12.77 -5.28 10.30
C PHE A 321 13.24 -5.56 11.72
N LEU A 322 13.41 -4.48 12.50
CA LEU A 322 13.78 -4.53 13.91
C LEU A 322 12.68 -5.21 14.73
N VAL A 323 13.08 -6.17 15.55
CA VAL A 323 12.23 -6.88 16.51
C VAL A 323 12.88 -6.92 17.89
N GLU A 324 12.06 -7.26 18.89
CA GLU A 324 12.50 -7.33 20.28
C GLU A 324 13.57 -8.42 20.52
N GLY A 325 14.43 -8.19 21.51
CA GLY A 325 15.45 -9.12 21.96
C GLY A 325 16.76 -9.07 21.17
N GLY A 326 17.77 -9.78 21.68
CA GLY A 326 19.08 -9.93 21.03
C GLY A 326 19.96 -8.67 21.05
N ASP A 327 21.11 -8.77 20.35
CA ASP A 327 22.06 -7.68 20.11
C ASP A 327 22.41 -7.65 18.61
N LEU A 328 22.36 -6.46 18.00
CA LEU A 328 22.86 -6.19 16.66
C LEU A 328 24.37 -6.00 16.70
N THR A 329 25.03 -6.04 15.54
CA THR A 329 26.48 -5.78 15.43
C THR A 329 26.74 -4.65 14.44
N PHE A 330 27.35 -3.57 14.92
CA PHE A 330 27.89 -2.53 14.07
C PHE A 330 29.24 -3.02 13.52
N SER A 331 29.32 -3.14 12.19
CA SER A 331 30.52 -3.63 11.48
C SER A 331 31.25 -2.54 10.69
N GLY A 332 30.81 -1.27 10.82
CA GLY A 332 31.43 -0.13 10.16
C GLY A 332 32.77 0.27 10.77
N ALA A 333 33.51 1.14 10.08
CA ALA A 333 34.74 1.69 10.62
C ALA A 333 34.47 2.56 11.86
N ALA A 334 35.45 2.67 12.75
CA ALA A 334 35.34 3.59 13.86
C ALA A 334 35.26 5.04 13.34
N GLY A 335 34.31 5.83 13.84
CA GLY A 335 34.06 7.18 13.35
C GLY A 335 32.80 7.80 13.94
N ASN A 336 32.50 9.03 13.54
CA ASN A 336 31.25 9.68 13.90
C ASN A 336 30.16 9.34 12.87
N TYR A 337 28.98 9.01 13.38
CA TYR A 337 27.82 8.67 12.57
C TYR A 337 26.60 9.46 13.02
N LYS A 338 25.75 9.86 12.08
CA LYS A 338 24.35 10.11 12.36
C LYS A 338 23.63 8.76 12.47
N VAL A 339 22.78 8.62 13.48
CA VAL A 339 21.93 7.43 13.66
C VAL A 339 20.48 7.83 13.49
N ILE A 340 19.74 7.03 12.73
CA ILE A 340 18.30 7.19 12.55
C ILE A 340 17.64 5.90 13.01
N LEU A 341 16.66 6.00 13.89
CA LEU A 341 15.74 4.93 14.26
C LEU A 341 14.35 5.33 13.73
N ASP A 342 13.81 4.52 12.83
CA ASP A 342 12.52 4.75 12.19
C ASP A 342 11.48 3.77 12.72
N LEU A 343 10.59 4.29 13.56
CA LEU A 343 9.47 3.56 14.13
C LEU A 343 8.11 4.01 13.54
N SER A 344 8.15 4.81 12.46
CA SER A 344 6.94 5.43 11.90
C SER A 344 6.08 4.46 11.09
N ASN A 345 6.65 3.34 10.65
CA ASN A 345 5.94 2.23 10.01
C ASN A 345 5.68 1.15 11.07
N PRO A 346 4.43 0.99 11.57
CA PRO A 346 4.14 0.05 12.64
C PRO A 346 4.49 -1.39 12.24
N ARG A 347 5.30 -2.05 13.08
CA ARG A 347 5.82 -3.43 12.91
C ARG A 347 6.84 -3.63 11.77
N GLU A 348 7.20 -2.56 11.07
CA GLU A 348 8.22 -2.53 10.00
C GLU A 348 9.34 -1.56 10.37
N TYR A 349 9.88 -1.72 11.58
CA TYR A 349 10.84 -0.80 12.17
C TYR A 349 12.23 -0.95 11.56
N THR A 350 12.93 0.16 11.33
CA THR A 350 14.26 0.15 10.69
C THR A 350 15.22 1.11 11.37
N TYR A 351 16.51 0.99 11.04
CA TYR A 351 17.54 1.92 11.48
C TYR A 351 18.60 2.14 10.41
N GLU A 352 19.32 3.25 10.51
CA GLU A 352 20.38 3.63 9.58
C GLU A 352 21.55 4.29 10.31
N PHE A 353 22.77 4.01 9.83
CA PHE A 353 24.00 4.69 10.21
C PHE A 353 24.58 5.44 9.01
N ILE A 354 24.74 6.76 9.14
CA ILE A 354 25.30 7.62 8.09
C ILE A 354 26.63 8.20 8.59
N ALA A 355 27.74 7.89 7.93
CA ALA A 355 29.06 8.43 8.30
C ALA A 355 29.11 9.96 8.09
N LEU A 356 29.80 10.67 9.01
CA LEU A 356 29.91 12.13 9.02
C LEU A 356 31.28 12.66 8.63
#